data_AF-A0A120CT76-F1
#
_entry.id   AF-A0A120CT76-F1
#
_cell.length_a   1.000
_cell.length_b   1.000
_cell.length_c   1.000
_cell.angle_alpha   90.00
_cell.angle_beta   90.00
_cell.angle_gamma   90.00
#
_symmetry.space_group_name_H-M   'P 1'
#
loop_
_entity.id
_entity.type
_entity.pdbx_description
1 polymer ?
#
loop_
_entity_poly.entity_id
_entity_poly.type
_entity_poly.pdbx_seq_one_letter_code
_entity_poly.pdbx_strand_id
1 'polypeptide(L)'
;MPEILIYLLIAVFSSVATALLIAARRPDEFYAARSMAIAAPASHLHGLISNLQQMNRWNPYALSETRGTGHYSGPDAGPGATYHFAGNNGTGALSVTDSAPDKIGMRLRMTKPMSVDNRVEFTLRPAPADNVTEVTWAMSGKQSLVGKIFSLFVDCDRMLARDFDRGLTDLKAIAEAA
;
A
#
# COMPACT_ATOMS: atom_id res chain seq x y z
N MET A 1 24.31 5.10 -43.81
CA MET A 1 23.96 5.86 -42.59
C MET A 1 22.45 6.03 -42.36
N PRO A 2 21.61 6.47 -43.32
CA PRO A 2 20.17 6.65 -43.08
C PRO A 2 19.41 5.32 -42.87
N GLU A 3 19.84 4.23 -43.50
CA GLU A 3 19.21 2.92 -43.35
C GLU A 3 19.35 2.34 -41.94
N ILE A 4 20.53 2.48 -41.32
CA ILE A 4 20.76 2.06 -39.92
C ILE A 4 19.85 2.83 -38.96
N LEU A 5 19.65 4.13 -39.20
CA LEU A 5 18.74 4.96 -38.42
C LEU A 5 17.29 4.47 -38.57
N ILE A 6 16.87 4.10 -39.78
CA ILE A 6 15.53 3.55 -40.04
C ILE A 6 15.33 2.23 -39.29
N TYR A 7 16.29 1.31 -39.34
CA TYR A 7 16.20 0.04 -38.60
C TYR A 7 16.16 0.24 -37.08
N LEU A 8 16.95 1.19 -36.55
CA LEU A 8 16.88 1.58 -35.14
C LEU A 8 15.50 2.12 -34.75
N LEU A 9 14.93 3.01 -35.57
CA LEU A 9 13.60 3.57 -35.33
C LEU A 9 12.51 2.50 -35.38
N ILE A 10 12.57 1.56 -36.33
CA ILE A 10 11.64 0.43 -36.44
C ILE A 10 11.76 -0.49 -35.22
N ALA A 11 12.98 -0.81 -34.79
CA ALA A 11 13.21 -1.64 -33.62
C ALA A 11 12.64 -1.00 -32.34
N VAL A 12 12.91 0.30 -32.14
CA VAL A 12 12.34 1.06 -31.01
C VAL A 12 10.82 1.08 -31.10
N PHE A 13 10.24 1.41 -32.25
CA PHE A 13 8.80 1.45 -32.43
C PHE A 13 8.14 0.08 -32.17
N SER A 14 8.70 -1.00 -32.71
CA SER A 14 8.23 -2.37 -32.49
C SER A 14 8.30 -2.76 -31.01
N SER A 15 9.37 -2.40 -30.31
CA SER A 15 9.50 -2.66 -28.87
C SER A 15 8.44 -1.92 -28.05
N VAL A 16 8.18 -0.64 -28.37
CA VAL A 16 7.16 0.18 -27.70
C VAL A 16 5.76 -0.37 -27.99
N ALA A 17 5.46 -0.70 -29.25
CA ALA A 17 4.17 -1.28 -29.65
C ALA A 17 3.90 -2.61 -28.94
N THR A 18 4.92 -3.46 -28.82
CA THR A 18 4.81 -4.75 -28.10
C THR A 18 4.56 -4.52 -26.61
N ALA A 19 5.29 -3.62 -25.96
CA ALA A 19 5.09 -3.28 -24.56
C ALA A 19 3.68 -2.73 -24.29
N LEU A 20 3.18 -1.84 -25.16
CA LEU A 20 1.82 -1.30 -25.08
C LEU A 20 0.76 -2.40 -25.23
N LEU A 21 0.95 -3.34 -26.15
CA LEU A 21 0.01 -4.42 -26.41
C LEU A 21 -0.04 -5.43 -25.25
N ILE A 22 1.10 -5.69 -24.59
CA ILE A 22 1.16 -6.49 -23.36
C ILE A 22 0.49 -5.75 -22.20
N ALA A 23 0.78 -4.45 -22.01
CA ALA A 23 0.17 -3.64 -20.96
C ALA A 23 -1.35 -3.54 -21.11
N ALA A 24 -1.86 -3.38 -22.34
CA ALA A 24 -3.29 -3.32 -22.62
C ALA A 24 -4.05 -4.61 -22.27
N ARG A 25 -3.38 -5.76 -22.24
CA ARG A 25 -3.97 -7.06 -21.88
C ARG A 25 -3.93 -7.38 -20.39
N ARG A 26 -3.24 -6.58 -19.57
CA ARG A 26 -3.20 -6.78 -18.11
C ARG A 26 -4.51 -6.31 -17.46
N PRO A 27 -4.97 -6.96 -16.38
CA PRO A 27 -6.17 -6.56 -15.66
C PRO A 27 -6.10 -5.10 -15.21
N ASP A 28 -7.25 -4.43 -15.17
CA ASP A 28 -7.36 -3.03 -14.75
C ASP A 28 -7.24 -2.86 -13.24
N GLU A 29 -7.32 -3.95 -12.48
CA GLU A 29 -7.27 -3.95 -11.02
C GLU A 29 -6.12 -4.80 -10.52
N PHE A 30 -5.49 -4.34 -9.45
CA PHE A 30 -4.50 -5.13 -8.70
C PHE A 30 -5.04 -5.45 -7.30
N TYR A 31 -4.57 -6.56 -6.75
CA TYR A 31 -4.84 -6.96 -5.37
C TYR A 31 -3.58 -7.58 -4.78
N ALA A 32 -3.14 -7.06 -3.64
CA ALA A 32 -2.03 -7.60 -2.86
C ALA A 32 -2.47 -7.77 -1.41
N ALA A 33 -2.12 -8.89 -0.79
CA ALA A 33 -2.42 -9.15 0.61
C ALA A 33 -1.31 -9.94 1.30
N ARG A 34 -1.12 -9.70 2.60
CA ARG A 34 -0.26 -10.47 3.49
C ARG A 34 -0.94 -10.67 4.83
N SER A 35 -0.61 -11.77 5.49
CA SER A 35 -1.22 -12.17 6.75
C SER A 35 -0.14 -12.59 7.75
N MET A 36 -0.34 -12.27 9.02
CA MET A 36 0.57 -12.64 10.10
C MET A 36 -0.21 -12.92 11.39
N ALA A 37 0.17 -13.97 12.11
CA ALA A 37 -0.33 -14.24 13.45
C ALA A 37 0.44 -13.42 14.48
N ILE A 38 -0.29 -12.64 15.27
CA ILE A 38 0.24 -11.73 16.30
C ILE A 38 -0.37 -12.11 17.64
N ALA A 39 0.46 -12.31 18.65
CA ALA A 39 0.08 -12.64 20.02
C ALA A 39 -0.42 -11.40 20.78
N ALA A 40 -1.48 -10.80 20.26
CA ALA A 40 -2.19 -9.69 20.88
C ALA A 40 -3.71 -9.82 20.62
N PRO A 41 -4.55 -9.28 21.51
CA PRO A 41 -5.99 -9.30 21.31
C PRO A 41 -6.39 -8.36 20.17
N ALA A 42 -7.44 -8.73 19.43
CA ALA A 42 -7.91 -7.96 18.27
C ALA A 42 -8.23 -6.50 18.61
N SER A 43 -8.74 -6.22 19.81
CA SER A 43 -9.02 -4.85 20.28
C SER A 43 -7.76 -3.99 20.39
N HIS A 44 -6.64 -4.56 20.85
CA HIS A 44 -5.36 -3.86 20.93
C HIS A 44 -4.81 -3.55 19.54
N LEU A 45 -4.81 -4.54 18.65
CA LEU A 45 -4.39 -4.39 17.25
C LEU A 45 -5.26 -3.37 16.51
N HIS A 46 -6.58 -3.41 16.72
CA HIS A 46 -7.50 -2.43 16.14
C HIS A 46 -7.15 -1.00 16.56
N GLY A 47 -6.77 -0.78 17.82
CA GLY A 47 -6.31 0.53 18.30
C GLY A 47 -5.01 1.01 17.64
N LEU A 48 -4.06 0.10 17.40
CA LEU A 48 -2.79 0.40 16.73
C LEU A 48 -2.94 0.69 15.23
N ILE A 49 -4.02 0.20 14.60
CA ILE A 49 -4.30 0.34 13.16
C ILE A 49 -5.24 1.52 12.88
N SER A 50 -6.34 1.64 13.64
CA SER A 50 -7.40 2.63 13.35
C SER A 50 -7.03 4.07 13.76
N ASN A 51 -6.00 4.24 14.60
CA ASN A 51 -5.40 5.54 14.91
C ASN A 51 -4.17 5.77 14.04
N LEU A 52 -4.22 6.76 13.14
CA LEU A 52 -3.14 6.99 12.16
C LEU A 52 -1.83 7.47 12.80
N GLN A 53 -1.87 8.10 13.99
CA GLN A 53 -0.66 8.44 14.73
C GLN A 53 0.03 7.18 15.26
N GLN A 54 -0.73 6.22 15.76
CA GLN A 54 -0.19 4.92 16.18
C GLN A 54 0.28 4.09 14.98
N MET A 55 -0.50 4.09 13.89
CA MET A 55 -0.16 3.40 12.66
C MET A 55 1.20 3.84 12.11
N ASN A 56 1.48 5.15 12.12
CA ASN A 56 2.74 5.70 11.63
C ASN A 56 3.98 5.32 12.46
N ARG A 57 3.82 4.69 13.63
CA ARG A 57 4.94 4.18 14.44
C ARG A 57 5.52 2.86 13.93
N TRP A 58 4.75 2.09 13.16
CA TRP A 58 5.17 0.79 12.61
C TRP A 58 5.02 0.70 11.09
N ASN A 59 4.28 1.62 10.47
CA ASN A 59 4.07 1.59 9.03
C ASN A 59 5.40 1.84 8.27
N PRO A 60 5.83 0.91 7.40
CA PRO A 60 7.11 1.03 6.68
C PRO A 60 7.17 2.25 5.76
N TYR A 61 6.04 2.72 5.24
CA TYR A 61 5.97 3.91 4.39
C TYR A 61 6.23 5.19 5.19
N ALA A 62 5.77 5.25 6.45
CA ALA A 62 6.05 6.37 7.34
C ALA A 62 7.49 6.31 7.87
N LEU A 63 7.96 5.12 8.25
CA LEU A 63 9.30 4.91 8.81
C LEU A 63 10.44 5.10 7.79
N SER A 64 10.18 4.91 6.49
CA SER A 64 11.18 5.10 5.43
C SER A 64 11.28 6.55 4.94
N GLU A 65 10.37 7.44 5.34
CA GLU A 65 10.41 8.85 4.97
C GLU A 65 11.40 9.61 5.87
N THR A 66 12.46 10.14 5.26
CA THR A 66 13.55 10.81 5.98
C THR A 66 13.42 12.33 5.96
N ARG A 67 12.66 12.89 5.01
CA ARG A 67 12.46 14.33 4.80
C ARG A 67 11.03 14.62 4.38
N GLY A 68 10.08 14.14 5.18
CA GLY A 68 8.66 14.36 4.97
C GLY A 68 8.07 15.31 6.00
N THR A 69 6.98 15.96 5.61
CA THR A 69 6.05 16.60 6.53
C THR A 69 4.73 15.83 6.51
N GLY A 70 4.04 15.83 7.63
CA GLY A 70 2.72 15.25 7.73
C GLY A 70 1.88 15.96 8.77
N HIS A 71 0.56 15.95 8.55
CA HIS A 71 -0.39 16.48 9.52
C HIS A 71 -1.63 15.59 9.57
N TYR A 72 -2.23 15.55 10.75
CA TYR A 72 -3.44 14.78 11.02
C TYR A 72 -4.64 15.73 11.00
N SER A 73 -5.77 15.25 10.47
CA SER A 73 -7.04 15.97 10.45
C SER A 73 -8.20 15.01 10.70
N GLY A 74 -9.31 15.55 11.18
CA GLY A 74 -10.47 14.74 11.60
C GLY A 74 -10.31 14.17 13.01
N PRO A 75 -11.03 13.08 13.35
CA PRO A 75 -10.90 12.42 14.65
C PRO A 75 -9.55 11.72 14.81
N ASP A 76 -9.16 11.45 16.05
CA ASP A 76 -7.89 10.77 16.38
C ASP A 76 -7.84 9.31 15.86
N ALA A 77 -9.00 8.67 15.74
CA ALA A 77 -9.14 7.30 15.25
C ALA A 77 -10.50 7.08 14.57
N GLY A 78 -10.58 6.05 13.72
CA GLY A 78 -11.82 5.64 13.08
C GLY A 78 -12.24 6.49 11.88
N PRO A 79 -13.45 6.30 11.33
CA PRO A 79 -13.87 6.90 10.06
C PRO A 79 -13.72 8.42 10.02
N GLY A 80 -13.10 8.93 8.96
CA GLY A 80 -12.80 10.35 8.77
C GLY A 80 -11.42 10.78 9.25
N ALA A 81 -10.75 10.00 10.12
CA ALA A 81 -9.37 10.25 10.51
C ALA A 81 -8.49 10.25 9.26
N THR A 82 -7.71 11.31 9.05
CA THR A 82 -6.91 11.49 7.84
C THR A 82 -5.50 11.93 8.20
N TYR A 83 -4.51 11.28 7.56
CA TYR A 83 -3.11 11.66 7.61
C TYR A 83 -2.68 12.14 6.23
N HIS A 84 -2.33 13.41 6.14
CA HIS A 84 -1.75 14.01 4.95
C HIS A 84 -0.24 13.93 5.04
N PHE A 85 0.42 13.53 3.95
CA PHE A 85 1.87 13.41 3.89
C PHE A 85 2.44 14.02 2.63
N ALA A 86 3.62 14.62 2.74
CA ALA A 86 4.40 15.14 1.62
C ALA A 86 5.89 14.92 1.90
N GLY A 87 6.59 14.21 1.03
CA GLY A 87 8.01 13.92 1.18
C GLY A 87 8.65 13.40 -0.09
N ASN A 88 9.81 12.77 0.05
CA ASN A 88 10.55 12.19 -1.07
C ASN A 88 9.82 11.00 -1.68
N ASN A 89 9.11 10.22 -0.85
CA ASN A 89 8.43 9.00 -1.28
C ASN A 89 7.05 9.27 -1.91
N GLY A 90 6.59 10.52 -1.90
CA GLY A 90 5.34 10.92 -2.54
C GLY A 90 4.59 12.01 -1.78
N THR A 91 3.44 12.39 -2.32
CA THR A 91 2.50 13.30 -1.66
C THR A 91 1.11 12.72 -1.76
N GLY A 92 0.37 12.73 -0.66
CA GLY A 92 -0.94 12.10 -0.60
C GLY A 92 -1.63 12.24 0.74
N ALA A 93 -2.70 11.47 0.89
CA ALA A 93 -3.46 11.33 2.11
C ALA A 93 -3.91 9.88 2.29
N LEU A 94 -3.82 9.40 3.53
CA LEU A 94 -4.42 8.15 3.98
C LEU A 94 -5.61 8.51 4.88
N SER A 95 -6.80 8.05 4.53
CA SER A 95 -8.01 8.29 5.33
C SER A 95 -8.63 6.97 5.77
N VAL A 96 -9.06 6.88 7.02
CA VAL A 96 -9.88 5.78 7.50
C VAL A 96 -11.31 5.98 6.98
N THR A 97 -11.83 4.98 6.27
CA THR A 97 -13.16 5.04 5.66
C THR A 97 -14.19 4.21 6.42
N ASP A 98 -13.75 3.16 7.10
CA ASP A 98 -14.62 2.25 7.85
C ASP A 98 -13.84 1.63 9.02
N SER A 99 -14.51 1.32 10.12
CA SER A 99 -13.88 0.73 11.31
C SER A 99 -14.90 -0.09 12.09
N ALA A 100 -14.76 -1.42 11.98
CA ALA A 100 -15.46 -2.43 12.74
C ALA A 100 -14.45 -3.22 13.60
N PRO A 101 -14.88 -3.92 14.67
CA PRO A 101 -13.96 -4.61 15.58
C PRO A 101 -13.00 -5.60 14.90
N ASP A 102 -13.43 -6.24 13.81
CA ASP A 102 -12.70 -7.23 13.05
C ASP A 102 -12.16 -6.70 11.71
N LYS A 103 -12.40 -5.42 11.38
CA LYS A 103 -12.09 -4.88 10.06
C LYS A 103 -11.87 -3.36 10.07
N ILE A 104 -10.79 -2.91 9.44
CA ILE A 104 -10.52 -1.49 9.22
C ILE A 104 -10.37 -1.24 7.72
N GLY A 105 -11.19 -0.34 7.19
CA GLY A 105 -11.12 0.13 5.81
C GLY A 105 -10.44 1.49 5.73
N MET A 106 -9.53 1.65 4.79
CA MET A 106 -8.81 2.89 4.53
C MET A 106 -8.73 3.19 3.03
N ARG A 107 -8.49 4.44 2.69
CA ARG A 107 -8.28 4.91 1.31
C ARG A 107 -6.98 5.70 1.24
N LEU A 108 -6.07 5.23 0.40
CA LEU A 108 -4.80 5.88 0.10
C LEU A 108 -4.94 6.63 -1.22
N ARG A 109 -4.87 7.95 -1.17
CA ARG A 109 -4.83 8.80 -2.37
C ARG A 109 -3.47 9.46 -2.45
N MET A 110 -2.70 9.16 -3.50
CA MET A 110 -1.48 9.91 -3.79
C MET A 110 -1.72 10.84 -4.98
N THR A 111 -1.09 12.01 -4.93
CA THR A 111 -1.07 13.01 -6.00
C THR A 111 0.27 13.05 -6.71
N LYS A 112 1.36 12.66 -6.04
CA LYS A 112 2.72 12.57 -6.59
C LYS A 112 3.39 11.24 -6.19
N PRO A 113 4.25 10.66 -7.06
CA PRO A 113 4.60 11.12 -8.41
C PRO A 113 3.49 10.88 -9.45
N MET A 114 2.53 10.02 -9.13
CA MET A 114 1.36 9.74 -9.97
C MET A 114 0.09 9.76 -9.12
N SER A 115 -1.02 10.15 -9.75
CA SER A 115 -2.33 10.09 -9.10
C SER A 115 -2.76 8.63 -8.96
N VAL A 116 -2.91 8.16 -7.72
CA VAL A 116 -3.46 6.83 -7.43
C VAL A 116 -4.54 6.93 -6.37
N ASP A 117 -5.47 5.99 -6.42
CA ASP A 117 -6.57 5.87 -5.49
C ASP A 117 -6.76 4.39 -5.15
N ASN A 118 -6.18 4.00 -4.02
CA ASN A 118 -6.13 2.62 -3.57
C ASN A 118 -6.99 2.45 -2.33
N ARG A 119 -7.70 1.31 -2.27
CA ARG A 119 -8.35 0.82 -1.07
C ARG A 119 -7.35 -0.01 -0.28
N VAL A 120 -7.23 0.28 1.00
CA VAL A 120 -6.43 -0.48 1.96
C VAL A 120 -7.39 -1.09 2.98
N GLU A 121 -7.17 -2.34 3.34
CA GLU A 121 -8.05 -3.06 4.25
C GLU A 121 -7.23 -3.91 5.21
N PHE A 122 -7.57 -3.82 6.49
CA PHE A 122 -7.09 -4.72 7.52
C PHE A 122 -8.24 -5.59 8.00
N THR A 123 -8.00 -6.89 8.14
CA THR A 123 -8.93 -7.80 8.81
C THR A 123 -8.24 -8.46 10.00
N LEU A 124 -8.96 -8.57 11.10
CA LEU A 124 -8.50 -9.09 12.38
C LEU A 124 -9.34 -10.31 12.71
N ARG A 125 -8.73 -11.49 12.65
CA ARG A 125 -9.39 -12.75 12.95
C ARG A 125 -8.83 -13.33 14.25
N PRO A 126 -9.56 -13.26 15.36
CA PRO A 126 -9.15 -13.93 16.59
C PRO A 126 -8.96 -15.42 16.32
N ALA A 127 -7.81 -15.96 16.71
CA ALA A 127 -7.53 -17.39 16.62
C ALA A 127 -8.14 -18.12 17.83
N PRO A 128 -8.36 -19.44 17.75
CA PRO A 128 -8.84 -20.24 18.87
C PRO A 128 -7.87 -20.29 20.07
N ALA A 129 -6.59 -20.00 19.85
CA ALA A 129 -5.60 -19.89 20.92
C ALA A 129 -5.77 -18.56 21.66
N ASP A 130 -5.69 -18.61 22.99
CA ASP A 130 -5.84 -17.42 23.83
C ASP A 130 -4.89 -16.30 23.37
N ASN A 131 -5.46 -15.12 23.13
CA ASN A 131 -4.73 -13.88 22.85
C ASN A 131 -3.90 -13.85 21.55
N VAL A 132 -4.25 -14.65 20.54
CA VAL A 132 -3.64 -14.58 19.19
C VAL A 132 -4.66 -14.07 18.18
N THR A 133 -4.26 -13.15 17.31
CA THR A 133 -5.07 -12.64 16.21
C THR A 133 -4.31 -12.79 14.89
N GLU A 134 -4.95 -13.38 13.88
CA GLU A 134 -4.47 -13.32 12.50
C GLU A 134 -4.84 -11.96 11.90
N VAL A 135 -3.82 -11.18 11.56
CA VAL A 135 -3.96 -9.87 10.92
C VAL A 135 -3.67 -10.02 9.45
N THR A 136 -4.63 -9.65 8.60
CA THR A 136 -4.40 -9.56 7.15
C THR A 136 -4.43 -8.12 6.69
N TRP A 137 -3.36 -7.67 6.04
CA TRP A 137 -3.27 -6.37 5.37
C TRP A 137 -3.39 -6.59 3.86
N ALA A 138 -4.44 -6.01 3.27
CA ALA A 138 -4.68 -6.01 1.84
C ALA A 138 -4.70 -4.60 1.25
N MET A 139 -4.31 -4.49 -0.02
CA MET A 139 -4.46 -3.29 -0.83
C MET A 139 -4.95 -3.66 -2.22
N SER A 140 -5.90 -2.88 -2.73
CA SER A 140 -6.38 -2.97 -4.10
C SER A 140 -6.56 -1.59 -4.72
N GLY A 141 -6.56 -1.52 -6.05
CA GLY A 141 -6.75 -0.27 -6.75
C GLY A 141 -6.75 -0.47 -8.26
N LYS A 142 -7.10 0.60 -8.98
CA LYS A 142 -7.08 0.61 -10.45
C LYS A 142 -5.69 0.92 -10.96
N GLN A 143 -5.19 0.14 -11.91
CA GLN A 143 -3.93 0.40 -12.60
C GLN A 143 -4.20 1.23 -13.86
N SER A 144 -3.69 2.47 -13.88
CA SER A 144 -3.62 3.25 -15.12
C SER A 144 -2.68 2.58 -16.13
N LEU A 145 -2.81 2.92 -17.42
CA LEU A 145 -1.92 2.38 -18.46
C LEU A 145 -0.44 2.62 -18.15
N VAL A 146 -0.10 3.77 -17.56
CA VAL A 146 1.27 4.08 -17.10
C VAL A 146 1.69 3.14 -15.97
N GLY A 147 0.81 2.89 -15.00
CA GLY A 147 1.07 1.92 -13.92
C GLY A 147 1.26 0.49 -14.44
N LYS A 148 0.51 0.09 -15.48
CA LYS A 148 0.65 -1.21 -16.14
C LYS A 148 1.97 -1.34 -16.90
N ILE A 149 2.44 -0.27 -17.56
CA ILE A 149 3.75 -0.26 -18.22
C ILE A 149 4.86 -0.33 -17.17
N PHE A 150 4.74 0.43 -16.08
CA PHE A 150 5.71 0.41 -14.99
C PHE A 150 5.84 -1.00 -14.37
N SER A 151 4.73 -1.71 -14.18
CA SER A 151 4.74 -3.08 -13.65
C SER A 151 5.32 -4.13 -14.60
N LEU A 152 5.60 -3.79 -15.87
CA LEU A 152 6.38 -4.66 -16.77
C LEU A 152 7.88 -4.61 -16.46
N PHE A 153 8.36 -3.50 -15.90
CA PHE A 153 9.77 -3.29 -15.56
C PHE A 153 10.06 -3.46 -14.08
N VAL A 154 9.04 -3.33 -13.22
CA VAL A 154 9.15 -3.44 -11.77
C VAL A 154 8.15 -4.46 -11.24
N ASP A 155 8.62 -5.41 -10.43
CA ASP A 155 7.78 -6.38 -9.74
C ASP A 155 7.07 -5.71 -8.54
N CYS A 156 6.02 -4.95 -8.85
CA CYS A 156 5.21 -4.23 -7.87
C CYS A 156 4.61 -5.17 -6.82
N ASP A 157 4.26 -6.39 -7.20
CA ASP A 157 3.67 -7.39 -6.30
C ASP A 157 4.69 -7.81 -5.25
N ARG A 158 5.93 -8.09 -5.66
CA ARG A 158 7.02 -8.42 -4.73
C ARG A 158 7.41 -7.24 -3.83
N MET A 159 7.39 -6.03 -4.38
CA MET A 159 7.71 -4.82 -3.60
C MET A 159 6.66 -4.58 -2.51
N LEU A 160 5.37 -4.59 -2.88
CA LEU A 160 4.26 -4.44 -1.93
C LEU A 160 4.24 -5.56 -0.89
N ALA A 161 4.48 -6.80 -1.32
CA ALA A 161 4.62 -7.94 -0.43
C ALA A 161 5.65 -7.71 0.66
N ARG A 162 6.87 -7.31 0.28
CA ARG A 162 7.97 -7.08 1.21
C ARG A 162 7.64 -5.96 2.20
N ASP A 163 7.03 -4.89 1.74
CA ASP A 163 6.65 -3.78 2.61
C ASP A 163 5.55 -4.22 3.59
N PHE A 164 4.55 -4.98 3.14
CA PHE A 164 3.49 -5.49 4.02
C PHE A 164 4.06 -6.48 5.06
N ASP A 165 4.95 -7.39 4.65
CA ASP A 165 5.61 -8.33 5.56
C ASP A 165 6.42 -7.59 6.63
N ARG A 166 7.15 -6.53 6.23
CA ARG A 166 7.88 -5.66 7.17
C ARG A 166 6.93 -4.94 8.12
N GLY A 167 5.87 -4.32 7.61
CA GLY A 167 4.92 -3.58 8.45
C GLY A 167 4.16 -4.47 9.42
N LEU A 168 3.78 -5.69 9.01
CA LEU A 168 3.18 -6.68 9.92
C LEU A 168 4.18 -7.14 10.99
N THR A 169 5.46 -7.27 10.65
CA THR A 169 6.53 -7.58 11.62
C THR A 169 6.70 -6.46 12.63
N ASP A 170 6.72 -5.20 12.18
CA ASP A 170 6.86 -4.03 13.05
C ASP A 170 5.61 -3.86 13.94
N LEU A 171 4.40 -4.09 13.40
CA LEU A 171 3.15 -4.12 14.18
C LEU A 171 3.20 -5.20 15.26
N LYS A 172 3.64 -6.42 14.90
CA LYS A 172 3.81 -7.53 15.84
C LYS A 172 4.73 -7.15 16.99
N ALA A 173 5.89 -6.55 16.69
CA ALA A 173 6.85 -6.14 17.69
C ALA A 173 6.29 -5.12 18.68
N ILE A 174 5.50 -4.15 18.23
CA ILE A 174 4.87 -3.16 19.12
C ILE A 174 3.72 -3.79 19.92
N ALA A 175 2.90 -4.63 19.29
CA ALA A 175 1.72 -5.22 19.92
C ALA A 175 2.07 -6.26 21.00
N GLU A 176 3.17 -7.01 20.82
CA GLU A 176 3.61 -8.05 21.75
C GLU A 176 4.51 -7.53 22.88
N ALA A 177 4.98 -6.28 22.78
CA ALA A 177 5.78 -5.64 23.81
C ALA A 177 4.93 -4.96 24.91
N ALA A 178 3.60 -4.96 24.76
CA ALA A 178 2.64 -4.27 25.63
C ALA A 178 2.10 -5.18 26.74
#